data_AF-A0A832TDC6-F1
#
_entry.id   AF-A0A832TDC6-F1
#
_cell.length_a   1.000
_cell.length_b   1.000
_cell.length_c   1.000
_cell.angle_alpha   90.00
_cell.angle_beta   90.00
_cell.angle_gamma   90.00
#
_symmetry.space_group_name_H-M   'P 1'
#
loop_
_entity.id
_entity.type
_entity.pdbx_description
1 polymer ?
#
loop_
_entity_poly.entity_id
_entity_poly.type
_entity_poly.pdbx_seq_one_letter_code
_entity_poly.pdbx_strand_id
1 'polypeptide(L)'
;EQTVKQEIGKLKLELEEKRRVISELIDDMKPLEKDMADKNSLIEELGGRLEEVTQENLELREEMQKREQEAQTWSNKLAQLEKEMGQRENMLLELKKRFRESDAAAQMTTEQVKAAQTELEKKAGELKNAKDGLLSKTEENRILKEKLTEKTALVKHLDEHNAAMEQQLQTEKREAIRLKNKTAALESRLYEVNDKNQTIMYELVRARERVQVLEREIDKETTTLKEKTQTYQTEIESIRQEEEYKKQRIMKLHSKKIAVLNAQLASMKAHLEKQRKIMETKTEQEKRLITEFTNRLQNITKATAEIPDVETLMRETPVPDYAAAMEEEEIEISKPEFYERVTADKIVFEPYEGPEPEEIVPMIEIAAQHGDSKEKIMRSLMNSGYKKENIEKAFSMARM
;
A
#
# COMPACT_ATOMS: atom_id res chain seq x y z
N GLU A 1 -249.58 -25.28 43.83
CA GLU A 1 -248.64 -24.61 44.78
C GLU A 1 -247.72 -25.57 45.54
N GLN A 2 -248.19 -26.73 46.02
CA GLN A 2 -247.39 -27.62 46.87
C GLN A 2 -246.25 -28.36 46.13
N THR A 3 -246.44 -28.71 44.86
CA THR A 3 -245.43 -29.36 43.98
C THR A 3 -244.27 -28.42 43.61
N VAL A 4 -244.57 -27.16 43.30
CA VAL A 4 -243.56 -26.15 42.95
C VAL A 4 -242.62 -25.87 44.13
N LYS A 5 -243.14 -25.86 45.37
CA LYS A 5 -242.31 -25.70 46.58
C LYS A 5 -241.33 -26.87 46.79
N GLN A 6 -241.73 -28.11 46.47
CA GLN A 6 -240.83 -29.27 46.57
C GLN A 6 -239.71 -29.22 45.51
N GLU A 7 -240.04 -28.79 44.29
CA GLU A 7 -239.08 -28.68 43.19
C GLU A 7 -238.06 -27.57 43.44
N ILE A 8 -238.50 -26.42 43.98
CA ILE A 8 -237.62 -25.35 44.47
C ILE A 8 -236.71 -25.85 45.60
N GLY A 9 -237.20 -26.69 46.51
CA GLY A 9 -236.41 -27.28 47.58
C GLY A 9 -235.29 -28.20 47.07
N LYS A 10 -235.58 -29.05 46.08
CA LYS A 10 -234.58 -29.91 45.43
C LYS A 10 -233.51 -29.11 44.69
N LEU A 11 -233.92 -28.10 43.92
CA LEU A 11 -232.99 -27.23 43.20
C LEU A 11 -232.09 -26.43 44.16
N LYS A 12 -232.59 -26.03 45.34
CA LYS A 12 -231.76 -25.42 46.39
C LYS A 12 -230.69 -26.37 46.92
N LEU A 13 -231.06 -27.62 47.22
CA LEU A 13 -230.12 -28.64 47.68
C LEU A 13 -229.07 -28.97 46.62
N GLU A 14 -229.45 -29.10 45.35
CA GLU A 14 -228.50 -29.29 44.26
C GLU A 14 -227.57 -28.08 44.07
N LEU A 15 -228.10 -26.87 44.24
CA LEU A 15 -227.28 -25.65 44.20
C LEU A 15 -226.29 -25.61 45.37
N GLU A 16 -226.72 -25.98 46.57
CA GLU A 16 -225.86 -26.08 47.76
C GLU A 16 -224.78 -27.15 47.59
N GLU A 17 -225.11 -28.32 47.03
CA GLU A 17 -224.13 -29.37 46.75
C GLU A 17 -223.16 -28.95 45.65
N LYS A 18 -223.63 -28.30 44.57
CA LYS A 18 -222.73 -27.73 43.56
C LYS A 18 -221.84 -26.63 44.13
N ARG A 19 -222.35 -25.80 45.04
CA ARG A 19 -221.55 -24.81 45.77
C ARG A 19 -220.51 -25.47 46.67
N ARG A 20 -220.86 -26.58 47.32
CA ARG A 20 -219.94 -27.40 48.13
C ARG A 20 -218.83 -27.98 47.27
N VAL A 21 -219.16 -28.66 46.17
CA VAL A 21 -218.18 -29.21 45.22
C VAL A 21 -217.30 -28.12 44.60
N ILE A 22 -217.86 -26.96 44.24
CA ILE A 22 -217.08 -25.82 43.77
C ILE A 22 -216.12 -25.33 44.86
N SER A 23 -216.55 -25.29 46.13
CA SER A 23 -215.67 -24.90 47.24
C SER A 23 -214.56 -25.92 47.48
N GLU A 24 -214.88 -27.21 47.46
CA GLU A 24 -213.90 -28.31 47.57
C GLU A 24 -212.89 -28.28 46.42
N LEU A 25 -213.34 -28.06 45.17
CA LEU A 25 -212.44 -27.89 44.02
C LEU A 25 -211.58 -26.63 44.13
N ILE A 26 -212.11 -25.52 44.62
CA ILE A 26 -211.33 -24.31 44.89
C ILE A 26 -210.27 -24.60 45.97
N ASP A 27 -210.63 -25.34 47.02
CA ASP A 27 -209.72 -25.71 48.09
C ASP A 27 -208.64 -26.71 47.62
N ASP A 28 -208.96 -27.64 46.71
CA ASP A 28 -208.02 -28.56 46.06
C ASP A 28 -207.12 -27.85 45.01
N MET A 29 -207.60 -26.76 44.41
CA MET A 29 -206.80 -25.93 43.49
C MET A 29 -205.73 -25.12 44.22
N LYS A 30 -205.98 -24.64 45.44
CA LYS A 30 -205.00 -23.86 46.24
C LYS A 30 -203.63 -24.56 46.42
N PRO A 31 -203.53 -25.84 46.80
CA PRO A 31 -202.24 -26.51 46.93
C PRO A 31 -201.56 -26.74 45.57
N LEU A 32 -202.32 -26.91 44.47
CA LEU A 32 -201.77 -27.01 43.13
C LEU A 32 -201.21 -25.66 42.65
N GLU A 33 -201.91 -24.55 42.90
CA GLU A 33 -201.41 -23.20 42.64
C GLU A 33 -200.13 -22.92 43.41
N LYS A 34 -200.06 -23.36 44.68
CA LYS A 34 -198.86 -23.27 45.49
C LYS A 34 -197.71 -24.12 44.93
N ASP A 35 -197.94 -25.38 44.59
CA ASP A 35 -196.92 -26.26 43.99
C ASP A 35 -196.42 -25.71 42.63
N MET A 36 -197.30 -25.12 41.82
CA MET A 36 -196.89 -24.41 40.60
C MET A 36 -196.03 -23.19 40.92
N ALA A 37 -196.38 -22.39 41.92
CA ALA A 37 -195.57 -21.26 42.34
C ALA A 37 -194.19 -21.70 42.85
N ASP A 38 -194.12 -22.74 43.68
CA ASP A 38 -192.86 -23.29 44.21
C ASP A 38 -191.99 -23.87 43.08
N LYS A 39 -192.58 -24.58 42.12
CA LYS A 39 -191.86 -25.10 40.92
C LYS A 39 -191.39 -23.97 40.01
N ASN A 40 -192.18 -22.93 39.81
CA ASN A 40 -191.75 -21.77 39.03
C ASN A 40 -190.58 -21.05 39.73
N SER A 41 -190.63 -20.91 41.05
CA SER A 41 -189.50 -20.37 41.83
C SER A 41 -188.24 -21.24 41.69
N LEU A 42 -188.38 -22.58 41.68
CA LEU A 42 -187.25 -23.49 41.45
C LEU A 42 -186.72 -23.39 40.01
N ILE A 43 -187.58 -23.22 39.02
CA ILE A 43 -187.17 -23.00 37.62
C ILE A 43 -186.36 -21.72 37.50
N GLU A 44 -186.78 -20.63 38.17
CA GLU A 44 -186.01 -19.38 38.22
C GLU A 44 -184.65 -19.56 38.90
N GLU A 45 -184.59 -20.26 40.04
CA GLU A 45 -183.32 -20.54 40.74
C GLU A 45 -182.37 -21.40 39.88
N LEU A 46 -182.88 -22.48 39.27
CA LEU A 46 -182.08 -23.34 38.40
C LEU A 46 -181.65 -22.61 37.12
N GLY A 47 -182.49 -21.73 36.58
CA GLY A 47 -182.16 -20.86 35.46
C GLY A 47 -181.00 -19.92 35.79
N GLY A 48 -181.07 -19.23 36.94
CA GLY A 48 -179.98 -18.37 37.42
C GLY A 48 -178.68 -19.15 37.66
N ARG A 49 -178.75 -20.33 38.26
CA ARG A 49 -177.57 -21.17 38.51
C ARG A 49 -176.96 -21.74 37.21
N LEU A 50 -177.78 -22.02 36.21
CA LEU A 50 -177.30 -22.40 34.88
C LEU A 50 -176.58 -21.25 34.19
N GLU A 51 -177.08 -20.01 34.32
CA GLU A 51 -176.41 -18.82 33.81
C GLU A 51 -175.06 -18.59 34.49
N GLU A 52 -174.99 -18.69 35.83
CA GLU A 52 -173.74 -18.59 36.60
C GLU A 52 -172.69 -19.62 36.15
N VAL A 53 -173.08 -20.90 36.04
CA VAL A 53 -172.16 -21.97 35.60
C VAL A 53 -171.74 -21.77 34.14
N THR A 54 -172.62 -21.23 33.30
CA THR A 54 -172.28 -20.92 31.90
C THR A 54 -171.24 -19.80 31.85
N GLN A 55 -171.40 -18.76 32.67
CA GLN A 55 -170.46 -17.65 32.77
C GLN A 55 -169.11 -18.11 33.34
N GLU A 56 -169.09 -18.91 34.40
CA GLU A 56 -167.86 -19.47 34.98
C GLU A 56 -167.11 -20.34 33.95
N ASN A 57 -167.83 -21.14 33.16
CA ASN A 57 -167.23 -21.93 32.09
C ASN A 57 -166.64 -21.07 30.95
N LEU A 58 -167.24 -19.92 30.65
CA LEU A 58 -166.66 -18.97 29.69
C LEU A 58 -165.36 -18.38 30.23
N GLU A 59 -165.35 -17.92 31.47
CA GLU A 59 -164.17 -17.34 32.12
C GLU A 59 -163.02 -18.36 32.22
N LEU A 60 -163.31 -19.61 32.60
CA LEU A 60 -162.31 -20.68 32.64
C LEU A 60 -161.73 -21.01 31.26
N ARG A 61 -162.54 -20.96 30.20
CA ARG A 61 -162.06 -21.15 28.82
C ARG A 61 -161.12 -20.02 28.39
N GLU A 62 -161.47 -18.78 28.72
CA GLU A 62 -160.61 -17.62 28.45
C GLU A 62 -159.29 -17.72 29.23
N GLU A 63 -159.32 -18.14 30.50
CA GLU A 63 -158.12 -18.32 31.30
C GLU A 63 -157.24 -19.46 30.77
N MET A 64 -157.83 -20.59 30.36
CA MET A 64 -157.09 -21.67 29.69
C MET A 64 -156.42 -21.18 28.41
N GLN A 65 -157.14 -20.44 27.57
CA GLN A 65 -156.61 -19.94 26.30
C GLN A 65 -155.44 -18.97 26.55
N LYS A 66 -155.53 -18.13 27.59
CA LYS A 66 -154.43 -17.26 28.00
C LYS A 66 -153.22 -18.05 28.49
N ARG A 67 -153.41 -19.06 29.34
CA ARG A 67 -152.29 -19.92 29.81
C ARG A 67 -151.64 -20.70 28.67
N GLU A 68 -152.42 -21.14 27.67
CA GLU A 68 -151.90 -21.80 26.48
C GLU A 68 -151.04 -20.85 25.63
N GLN A 69 -151.47 -19.59 25.46
CA GLN A 69 -150.66 -18.55 24.80
C GLN A 69 -149.37 -18.24 25.58
N GLU A 70 -149.43 -18.16 26.90
CA GLU A 70 -148.25 -17.97 27.75
C GLU A 70 -147.29 -19.16 27.64
N ALA A 71 -147.79 -20.40 27.69
CA ALA A 71 -147.00 -21.62 27.51
C ALA A 71 -146.31 -21.66 26.13
N GLN A 72 -147.02 -21.27 25.07
CA GLN A 72 -146.44 -21.19 23.73
C GLN A 72 -145.34 -20.12 23.65
N THR A 73 -145.53 -18.98 24.33
CA THR A 73 -144.52 -17.90 24.40
C THR A 73 -143.26 -18.36 25.13
N TRP A 74 -143.42 -19.08 26.25
CA TRP A 74 -142.30 -19.67 26.98
C TRP A 74 -141.59 -20.77 26.20
N SER A 75 -142.33 -21.62 25.49
CA SER A 75 -141.77 -22.64 24.59
C SER A 75 -140.89 -22.01 23.49
N ASN A 76 -141.40 -20.97 22.82
CA ASN A 76 -140.64 -20.23 21.81
C ASN A 76 -139.38 -19.59 22.40
N LYS A 77 -139.47 -19.02 23.61
CA LYS A 77 -138.33 -18.41 24.29
C LYS A 77 -137.27 -19.43 24.70
N LEU A 78 -137.69 -20.62 25.13
CA LEU A 78 -136.79 -21.72 25.47
C LEU A 78 -136.03 -22.22 24.23
N ALA A 79 -136.73 -22.45 23.12
CA ALA A 79 -136.12 -22.83 21.84
C ALA A 79 -135.10 -21.78 21.34
N GLN A 80 -135.39 -20.48 21.54
CA GLN A 80 -134.44 -19.42 21.20
C GLN A 80 -133.18 -19.47 22.09
N LEU A 81 -133.34 -19.65 23.41
CA LEU A 81 -132.21 -19.74 24.33
C LEU A 81 -131.34 -20.98 24.08
N GLU A 82 -131.93 -22.12 23.73
CA GLU A 82 -131.19 -23.32 23.33
C GLU A 82 -130.35 -23.07 22.07
N LYS A 83 -130.92 -22.37 21.08
CA LYS A 83 -130.19 -21.96 19.88
C LYS A 83 -129.03 -21.01 20.21
N GLU A 84 -129.26 -20.03 21.07
CA GLU A 84 -128.21 -19.09 21.52
C GLU A 84 -127.11 -19.81 22.31
N MET A 85 -127.46 -20.78 23.16
CA MET A 85 -126.48 -21.62 23.86
C MET A 85 -125.63 -22.42 22.87
N GLY A 86 -126.25 -23.10 21.90
CA GLY A 86 -125.51 -23.87 20.90
C GLY A 86 -124.56 -23.00 20.06
N GLN A 87 -124.97 -21.77 19.73
CA GLN A 87 -124.08 -20.80 19.06
C GLN A 87 -122.91 -20.38 19.94
N ARG A 88 -123.14 -20.14 21.24
CA ARG A 88 -122.08 -19.79 22.20
C ARG A 88 -121.10 -20.94 22.43
N GLU A 89 -121.58 -22.17 22.52
CA GLU A 89 -120.72 -23.36 22.64
C GLU A 89 -119.82 -23.53 21.42
N ASN A 90 -120.37 -23.35 20.21
CA ASN A 90 -119.60 -23.38 18.97
C ASN A 90 -118.53 -22.28 18.93
N MET A 91 -118.87 -21.03 19.30
CA MET A 91 -117.87 -19.96 19.40
C MET A 91 -116.77 -20.29 20.42
N LEU A 92 -117.12 -20.90 21.55
CA LEU A 92 -116.16 -21.26 22.59
C LEU A 92 -115.22 -22.38 22.14
N LEU A 93 -115.73 -23.36 21.38
CA LEU A 93 -114.91 -24.37 20.71
C LEU A 93 -113.94 -23.75 19.70
N GLU A 94 -114.41 -22.79 18.91
CA GLU A 94 -113.59 -22.12 17.90
C GLU A 94 -112.52 -21.21 18.51
N LEU A 95 -112.84 -20.48 19.58
CA LEU A 95 -111.87 -19.72 20.37
C LEU A 95 -110.81 -20.63 21.00
N LYS A 96 -111.22 -21.77 21.59
CA LYS A 96 -110.27 -22.77 22.12
C LYS A 96 -109.35 -23.33 21.03
N LYS A 97 -109.85 -23.49 19.81
CA LYS A 97 -109.05 -23.94 18.66
C LYS A 97 -108.02 -22.87 18.28
N ARG A 98 -108.45 -21.62 18.09
CA ARG A 98 -107.57 -20.48 17.78
C ARG A 98 -106.49 -20.26 18.84
N PHE A 99 -106.84 -20.43 20.12
CA PHE A 99 -105.87 -20.31 21.20
C PHE A 99 -104.78 -21.38 21.10
N ARG A 100 -105.15 -22.64 20.84
CA ARG A 100 -104.18 -23.73 20.63
C ARG A 100 -103.29 -23.50 19.41
N GLU A 101 -103.85 -23.01 18.31
CA GLU A 101 -103.09 -22.67 17.10
C GLU A 101 -102.11 -21.51 17.37
N SER A 102 -102.54 -20.50 18.12
CA SER A 102 -101.70 -19.38 18.55
C SER A 102 -100.55 -19.82 19.46
N ASP A 103 -100.82 -20.68 20.44
CA ASP A 103 -99.80 -21.24 21.33
C ASP A 103 -98.77 -22.06 20.55
N ALA A 104 -99.22 -22.91 19.61
CA ALA A 104 -98.32 -23.67 18.76
C ALA A 104 -97.44 -22.76 17.89
N ALA A 105 -98.01 -21.69 17.32
CA ALA A 105 -97.24 -20.69 16.57
C ALA A 105 -96.22 -19.94 17.44
N ALA A 106 -96.59 -19.60 18.68
CA ALA A 106 -95.70 -18.98 19.67
C ALA A 106 -94.53 -19.91 20.05
N GLN A 107 -94.79 -21.21 20.18
CA GLN A 107 -93.74 -22.20 20.44
C GLN A 107 -92.77 -22.32 19.27
N MET A 108 -93.27 -22.46 18.03
CA MET A 108 -92.40 -22.53 16.85
C MET A 108 -91.57 -21.26 16.69
N THR A 109 -92.16 -20.07 16.87
CA THR A 109 -91.40 -18.81 16.78
C THR A 109 -90.34 -18.72 17.88
N THR A 110 -90.62 -19.21 19.09
CA THR A 110 -89.62 -19.29 20.17
C THR A 110 -88.47 -20.22 19.79
N GLU A 111 -88.75 -21.37 19.18
CA GLU A 111 -87.72 -22.30 18.69
C GLU A 111 -86.89 -21.70 17.55
N GLN A 112 -87.52 -21.00 16.62
CA GLN A 112 -86.84 -20.28 15.54
C GLN A 112 -85.93 -19.18 16.09
N VAL A 113 -86.39 -18.41 17.09
CA VAL A 113 -85.56 -17.40 17.76
C VAL A 113 -84.37 -18.03 18.45
N LYS A 114 -84.57 -19.14 19.17
CA LYS A 114 -83.46 -19.88 19.80
C LYS A 114 -82.46 -20.35 18.75
N ALA A 115 -82.92 -20.99 17.67
CA ALA A 115 -82.05 -21.46 16.59
C ALA A 115 -81.27 -20.32 15.92
N ALA A 116 -81.94 -19.19 15.65
CA ALA A 116 -81.30 -18.00 15.11
C ALA A 116 -80.24 -17.43 16.06
N GLN A 117 -80.50 -17.44 17.37
CA GLN A 117 -79.56 -16.99 18.39
C GLN A 117 -78.32 -17.88 18.46
N THR A 118 -78.49 -19.21 18.41
CA THR A 118 -77.35 -20.15 18.35
C THR A 118 -76.50 -19.96 17.10
N GLU A 119 -77.12 -19.75 15.94
CA GLU A 119 -76.41 -19.44 14.69
C GLU A 119 -75.67 -18.10 14.77
N LEU A 120 -76.26 -17.10 15.44
CA LEU A 120 -75.63 -15.79 15.63
C LEU A 120 -74.41 -15.88 16.54
N GLU A 121 -74.48 -16.67 17.63
CA GLU A 121 -73.34 -16.96 18.51
C GLU A 121 -72.22 -17.70 17.77
N LYS A 122 -72.56 -18.69 16.94
CA LYS A 122 -71.60 -19.40 16.09
C LYS A 122 -70.90 -18.46 15.12
N LYS A 123 -71.65 -17.62 14.40
CA LYS A 123 -71.08 -16.61 13.48
C LYS A 123 -70.22 -15.59 14.21
N ALA A 124 -70.60 -15.17 15.41
CA ALA A 124 -69.77 -14.28 16.23
C ALA A 124 -68.42 -14.94 16.61
N GLY A 125 -68.44 -16.23 16.93
CA GLY A 125 -67.22 -17.03 17.16
C GLY A 125 -66.32 -17.13 15.93
N GLU A 126 -66.90 -17.43 14.76
CA GLU A 126 -66.16 -17.46 13.49
C GLU A 126 -65.53 -16.11 13.15
N LEU A 127 -66.27 -15.02 13.37
CA LEU A 127 -65.82 -13.65 13.11
C LEU A 127 -64.69 -13.24 14.07
N LYS A 128 -64.75 -13.68 15.34
CA LYS A 128 -63.65 -13.52 16.29
C LYS A 128 -62.39 -14.26 15.83
N ASN A 129 -62.52 -15.52 15.43
CA ASN A 129 -61.39 -16.30 14.92
C ASN A 129 -60.79 -15.68 13.64
N ALA A 130 -61.63 -15.16 12.74
CA ALA A 130 -61.19 -14.47 11.54
C ALA A 130 -60.44 -13.16 11.87
N LYS A 131 -60.91 -12.41 12.87
CA LYS A 131 -60.23 -11.20 13.38
C LYS A 131 -58.85 -11.54 13.94
N ASP A 132 -58.74 -12.58 14.76
CA ASP A 132 -57.47 -13.00 15.36
C ASP A 132 -56.48 -13.48 14.27
N GLY A 133 -56.97 -14.21 13.26
CA GLY A 133 -56.18 -14.59 12.09
C GLY A 133 -55.70 -13.39 11.26
N LEU A 134 -56.52 -12.35 11.09
CA LEU A 134 -56.12 -11.10 10.44
C LEU A 134 -55.04 -10.35 11.23
N LEU A 135 -55.17 -10.28 12.56
CA LEU A 135 -54.16 -9.66 13.42
C LEU A 135 -52.82 -10.38 13.32
N SER A 136 -52.80 -11.71 13.34
CA SER A 136 -51.58 -12.51 13.13
C SER A 136 -50.92 -12.20 11.78
N LYS A 137 -51.71 -12.20 10.69
CA LYS A 137 -51.20 -11.86 9.34
C LYS A 137 -50.71 -10.41 9.22
N THR A 138 -51.30 -9.50 9.98
CA THR A 138 -50.88 -8.08 10.00
C THR A 138 -49.50 -7.95 10.64
N GLU A 139 -49.27 -8.68 11.73
CA GLU A 139 -47.97 -8.72 12.39
C GLU A 139 -46.90 -9.41 11.53
N GLU A 140 -47.24 -10.53 10.88
CA GLU A 140 -46.35 -11.17 9.90
C GLU A 140 -45.96 -10.21 8.76
N ASN A 141 -46.90 -9.44 8.23
CA ASN A 141 -46.62 -8.42 7.22
C ASN A 141 -45.74 -7.29 7.74
N ARG A 142 -45.88 -6.89 9.01
CA ARG A 142 -45.01 -5.89 9.65
C ARG A 142 -43.57 -6.38 9.69
N ILE A 143 -43.36 -7.62 10.16
CA ILE A 143 -42.03 -8.27 10.22
C ILE A 143 -41.44 -8.44 8.82
N LEU A 144 -42.24 -8.84 7.83
CA LEU A 144 -41.77 -8.98 6.45
C LEU A 144 -41.32 -7.65 5.84
N LYS A 145 -42.02 -6.55 6.14
CA LYS A 145 -41.61 -5.20 5.73
C LYS A 145 -40.28 -4.79 6.37
N GLU A 146 -40.09 -5.05 7.66
CA GLU A 146 -38.82 -4.79 8.35
C GLU A 146 -37.67 -5.58 7.71
N LYS A 147 -37.85 -6.89 7.50
CA LYS A 147 -36.86 -7.73 6.80
C LYS A 147 -36.57 -7.26 5.39
N LEU A 148 -37.57 -6.75 4.67
CA LEU A 148 -37.39 -6.18 3.34
C LEU A 148 -36.53 -4.92 3.42
N THR A 149 -36.80 -4.02 4.36
CA THR A 149 -35.99 -2.81 4.54
C THR A 149 -34.54 -3.12 4.90
N GLU A 150 -34.30 -4.10 5.78
CA GLU A 150 -32.96 -4.60 6.12
C GLU A 150 -32.24 -5.18 4.90
N LYS A 151 -32.93 -6.03 4.12
CA LYS A 151 -32.37 -6.58 2.87
C LYS A 151 -32.06 -5.50 1.85
N THR A 152 -32.92 -4.50 1.68
CA THR A 152 -32.67 -3.39 0.76
C THR A 152 -31.44 -2.58 1.19
N ALA A 153 -31.28 -2.34 2.49
CA ALA A 153 -30.07 -1.68 3.02
C ALA A 153 -28.81 -2.53 2.78
N LEU A 154 -28.89 -3.85 2.98
CA LEU A 154 -27.78 -4.77 2.72
C LEU A 154 -27.39 -4.80 1.23
N VAL A 155 -28.36 -4.83 0.31
CA VAL A 155 -28.11 -4.77 -1.13
C VAL A 155 -27.39 -3.47 -1.48
N LYS A 156 -27.85 -2.32 -0.96
CA LYS A 156 -27.18 -1.05 -1.19
C LYS A 156 -25.72 -1.05 -0.70
N HIS A 157 -25.47 -1.60 0.49
CA HIS A 157 -24.11 -1.75 1.02
C HIS A 157 -23.24 -2.67 0.15
N LEU A 158 -23.80 -3.77 -0.37
CA LEU A 158 -23.08 -4.66 -1.28
C LEU A 158 -22.78 -3.99 -2.62
N ASP A 159 -23.69 -3.19 -3.17
CA ASP A 159 -23.47 -2.41 -4.38
C ASP A 159 -22.34 -1.39 -4.18
N GLU A 160 -22.35 -0.68 -3.05
CA GLU A 160 -21.28 0.26 -2.67
C GLU A 160 -19.92 -0.45 -2.50
N HIS A 161 -19.90 -1.62 -1.84
CA HIS A 161 -18.71 -2.44 -1.69
C HIS A 161 -18.17 -2.97 -3.03
N ASN A 162 -19.06 -3.42 -3.92
CA ASN A 162 -18.67 -3.89 -5.26
C ASN A 162 -18.08 -2.74 -6.08
N ALA A 163 -18.67 -1.54 -6.02
CA ALA A 163 -18.11 -0.36 -6.67
C ALA A 163 -16.70 -0.02 -6.15
N ALA A 164 -16.48 -0.14 -4.84
CA ALA A 164 -15.17 0.07 -4.22
C ALA A 164 -14.14 -0.99 -4.67
N MET A 165 -14.53 -2.26 -4.71
CA MET A 165 -13.65 -3.33 -5.23
C MET A 165 -13.32 -3.14 -6.71
N GLU A 166 -14.28 -2.72 -7.53
CA GLU A 166 -14.05 -2.43 -8.94
C GLU A 166 -13.01 -1.29 -9.10
N GLN A 167 -13.11 -0.24 -8.28
CA GLN A 167 -12.11 0.83 -8.25
C GLN A 167 -10.74 0.33 -7.82
N GLN A 168 -10.65 -0.50 -6.77
CA GLN A 168 -9.39 -1.12 -6.34
C GLN A 168 -8.77 -1.95 -7.46
N LEU A 169 -9.57 -2.81 -8.12
CA LEU A 169 -9.10 -3.62 -9.24
C LEU A 169 -8.57 -2.75 -10.40
N GLN A 170 -9.22 -1.62 -10.69
CA GLN A 170 -8.72 -0.68 -11.70
C GLN A 170 -7.41 -0.01 -11.27
N THR A 171 -7.25 0.33 -10.00
CA THR A 171 -5.98 0.87 -9.49
C THR A 171 -4.84 -0.14 -9.57
N GLU A 172 -5.10 -1.39 -9.17
CA GLU A 172 -4.12 -2.48 -9.25
C GLU A 172 -3.75 -2.80 -10.70
N LYS A 173 -4.72 -2.81 -11.63
CA LYS A 173 -4.45 -2.96 -13.07
C LYS A 173 -3.51 -1.86 -13.59
N ARG A 174 -3.74 -0.60 -13.19
CA ARG A 174 -2.86 0.52 -13.57
C ARG A 174 -1.46 0.36 -12.99
N GLU A 175 -1.35 -0.09 -11.74
CA GLU A 175 -0.08 -0.35 -11.08
C GLU A 175 0.67 -1.51 -11.74
N ALA A 176 -0.02 -2.60 -12.09
CA ALA A 176 0.55 -3.72 -12.84
C ALA A 176 1.09 -3.28 -14.21
N ILE A 177 0.36 -2.43 -14.95
CA ILE A 177 0.85 -1.85 -16.22
C ILE A 177 2.10 -0.99 -15.97
N ARG A 178 2.09 -0.15 -14.93
CA ARG A 178 3.25 0.68 -14.57
C ARG A 178 4.48 -0.18 -14.24
N LEU A 179 4.30 -1.25 -13.46
CA LEU A 179 5.37 -2.18 -13.12
C LEU A 179 5.87 -2.92 -14.36
N LYS A 180 4.98 -3.40 -15.23
CA LYS A 180 5.35 -4.03 -16.50
C LYS A 180 6.22 -3.11 -17.37
N ASN A 181 5.82 -1.84 -17.51
CA ASN A 181 6.60 -0.85 -18.26
C ASN A 181 7.96 -0.58 -17.63
N LYS A 182 8.04 -0.54 -16.29
CA LYS A 182 9.30 -0.39 -15.57
C LYS A 182 10.22 -1.60 -15.79
N THR A 183 9.69 -2.82 -15.78
CA THR A 183 10.44 -4.05 -16.07
C THR A 183 10.99 -4.02 -17.49
N ALA A 184 10.17 -3.67 -18.49
CA ALA A 184 10.63 -3.55 -19.87
C ALA A 184 11.75 -2.51 -20.03
N ALA A 185 11.65 -1.36 -19.35
CA ALA A 185 12.70 -0.35 -19.37
C ALA A 185 14.00 -0.84 -18.71
N LEU A 186 13.89 -1.61 -17.62
CA LEU A 186 15.05 -2.22 -16.96
C LEU A 186 15.69 -3.30 -17.83
N GLU A 187 14.90 -4.11 -18.52
CA GLU A 187 15.39 -5.11 -19.49
C GLU A 187 16.16 -4.43 -20.63
N SER A 188 15.62 -3.38 -21.25
CA SER A 188 16.36 -2.60 -22.27
C SER A 188 17.67 -2.04 -21.74
N ARG A 189 17.66 -1.49 -20.52
CA ARG A 189 18.89 -0.96 -19.89
C ARG A 189 19.91 -2.06 -19.59
N LEU A 190 19.46 -3.25 -19.24
CA LEU A 190 20.34 -4.40 -19.04
C LEU A 190 20.98 -4.85 -20.36
N TYR A 191 20.24 -4.86 -21.47
CA TYR A 191 20.80 -5.10 -22.81
C TYR A 191 21.87 -4.07 -23.18
N GLU A 192 21.62 -2.77 -22.96
CA GLU A 192 22.60 -1.71 -23.22
C GLU A 192 23.88 -1.86 -22.38
N VAL A 193 23.74 -2.20 -21.09
CA VAL A 193 24.90 -2.44 -20.22
C VAL A 193 25.68 -3.67 -20.67
N ASN A 194 24.98 -4.73 -21.11
CA ASN A 194 25.64 -5.93 -21.60
C ASN A 194 26.44 -5.66 -22.88
N ASP A 195 25.89 -4.88 -23.81
CA ASP A 195 26.57 -4.45 -25.04
C ASP A 195 27.83 -3.61 -24.74
N LYS A 196 27.71 -2.67 -23.79
CA LYS A 196 28.87 -1.90 -23.29
C LYS A 196 29.91 -2.79 -22.65
N ASN A 197 29.51 -3.79 -21.87
CA ASN A 197 30.44 -4.74 -21.25
C ASN A 197 31.16 -5.59 -22.30
N GLN A 198 30.48 -6.02 -23.36
CA GLN A 198 31.12 -6.70 -24.49
C GLN A 198 32.15 -5.79 -25.17
N THR A 199 31.80 -4.52 -25.41
CA THR A 199 32.72 -3.53 -25.98
C THR A 199 33.97 -3.34 -25.10
N ILE A 200 33.78 -3.13 -23.79
CA ILE A 200 34.89 -3.01 -22.82
C ILE A 200 35.75 -4.28 -22.79
N MET A 201 35.13 -5.46 -22.87
CA MET A 201 35.87 -6.72 -22.92
C MET A 201 36.76 -6.80 -24.17
N TYR A 202 36.25 -6.41 -25.35
CA TYR A 202 37.06 -6.32 -26.57
C TYR A 202 38.22 -5.33 -26.44
N GLU A 203 37.98 -4.16 -25.86
CA GLU A 203 39.02 -3.16 -25.61
C GLU A 203 40.09 -3.64 -24.63
N LEU A 204 39.69 -4.34 -23.56
CA LEU A 204 40.61 -4.94 -22.59
C LEU A 204 41.50 -6.01 -23.22
N VAL A 205 40.94 -6.88 -24.07
CA VAL A 205 41.73 -7.88 -24.81
C VAL A 205 42.76 -7.17 -25.70
N ARG A 206 42.35 -6.13 -26.44
CA ARG A 206 43.24 -5.35 -27.30
C ARG A 206 44.33 -4.61 -26.52
N ALA A 207 44.00 -4.06 -25.36
CA ALA A 207 44.96 -3.42 -24.46
C ALA A 207 45.98 -4.43 -23.92
N ARG A 208 45.51 -5.62 -23.53
CA ARG A 208 46.37 -6.71 -23.07
C ARG A 208 47.35 -7.18 -24.15
N GLU A 209 46.88 -7.30 -25.40
CA GLU A 209 47.74 -7.61 -26.54
C GLU A 209 48.82 -6.54 -26.76
N ARG A 210 48.46 -5.25 -26.66
CA ARG A 210 49.43 -4.15 -26.74
C ARG A 210 50.49 -4.22 -25.63
N VAL A 211 50.06 -4.49 -24.39
CA VAL A 211 50.99 -4.67 -23.27
C VAL A 211 51.96 -5.82 -23.54
N GLN A 212 51.47 -6.97 -24.02
CA GLN A 212 52.34 -8.10 -24.37
C GLN A 212 53.36 -7.78 -25.47
N VAL A 213 52.98 -6.95 -26.46
CA VAL A 213 53.91 -6.50 -27.50
C VAL A 213 55.00 -5.62 -26.87
N LEU A 214 54.61 -4.65 -26.03
CA LEU A 214 55.55 -3.77 -25.34
C LEU A 214 56.47 -4.54 -24.38
N GLU A 215 55.96 -5.54 -23.65
CA GLU A 215 56.78 -6.41 -22.79
C GLU A 215 57.87 -7.13 -23.60
N ARG A 216 57.53 -7.67 -24.79
CA ARG A 216 58.52 -8.30 -25.67
C ARG A 216 59.55 -7.31 -26.22
N GLU A 217 59.16 -6.06 -26.48
CA GLU A 217 60.07 -5.01 -26.92
C GLU A 217 61.04 -4.61 -25.81
N ILE A 218 60.53 -4.41 -24.59
CA ILE A 218 61.34 -4.13 -23.40
C ILE A 218 62.32 -5.29 -23.13
N ASP A 219 61.87 -6.54 -23.24
CA ASP A 219 62.75 -7.70 -23.08
C ASP A 219 63.88 -7.70 -24.12
N LYS A 220 63.58 -7.40 -25.39
CA LYS A 220 64.59 -7.28 -26.46
C LYS A 220 65.58 -6.13 -26.22
N GLU A 221 65.10 -4.97 -25.78
CA GLU A 221 65.99 -3.86 -25.43
C GLU A 221 66.86 -4.22 -24.22
N THR A 222 66.29 -4.91 -23.22
CA THR A 222 67.01 -5.37 -22.04
C THR A 222 68.09 -6.39 -22.39
N THR A 223 67.83 -7.34 -23.30
CA THR A 223 68.86 -8.27 -23.78
C THR A 223 69.96 -7.53 -24.55
N THR A 224 69.59 -6.58 -25.41
CA THR A 224 70.55 -5.77 -26.19
C THR A 224 71.45 -4.93 -25.27
N LEU A 225 70.88 -4.33 -24.22
CA LEU A 225 71.62 -3.55 -23.23
C LEU A 225 72.53 -4.45 -22.37
N LYS A 226 72.08 -5.65 -22.01
CA LYS A 226 72.93 -6.64 -21.32
C LYS A 226 74.12 -7.04 -22.18
N GLU A 227 73.91 -7.32 -23.47
CA GLU A 227 74.99 -7.64 -24.42
C GLU A 227 75.98 -6.47 -24.54
N LYS A 228 75.50 -5.23 -24.71
CA LYS A 228 76.37 -4.05 -24.72
C LYS A 228 77.17 -3.89 -23.43
N THR A 229 76.52 -4.08 -22.28
CA THR A 229 77.19 -4.00 -20.96
C THR A 229 78.29 -5.05 -20.84
N GLN A 230 78.02 -6.26 -21.32
CA GLN A 230 78.99 -7.35 -21.31
C GLN A 230 80.17 -7.07 -22.26
N THR A 231 79.91 -6.50 -23.45
CA THR A 231 80.95 -6.03 -24.38
C THR A 231 81.83 -4.96 -23.72
N TYR A 232 81.23 -3.95 -23.08
CA TYR A 232 81.98 -2.92 -22.37
C TYR A 232 82.79 -3.49 -21.19
N GLN A 233 82.26 -4.47 -20.46
CA GLN A 233 83.03 -5.18 -19.42
C GLN A 233 84.26 -5.88 -20.01
N THR A 234 84.12 -6.61 -21.12
CA THR A 234 85.28 -7.24 -21.78
C THR A 234 86.31 -6.23 -22.30
N GLU A 235 85.88 -5.07 -22.81
CA GLU A 235 86.79 -3.99 -23.22
C GLU A 235 87.55 -3.40 -22.03
N ILE A 236 86.86 -3.14 -20.91
CA ILE A 236 87.49 -2.66 -19.68
C ILE A 236 88.53 -3.68 -19.17
N GLU A 237 88.21 -4.97 -19.16
CA GLU A 237 89.15 -6.02 -18.76
C GLU A 237 90.39 -6.07 -19.66
N SER A 238 90.21 -5.93 -20.97
CA SER A 238 91.30 -5.86 -21.96
C SER A 238 92.21 -4.66 -21.73
N ILE A 239 91.64 -3.47 -21.51
CA ILE A 239 92.39 -2.25 -21.18
C ILE A 239 93.17 -2.44 -19.89
N ARG A 240 92.57 -3.06 -18.87
CA ARG A 240 93.21 -3.34 -17.58
C ARG A 240 94.43 -4.26 -17.73
N GLN A 241 94.33 -5.28 -18.57
CA GLN A 241 95.45 -6.17 -18.89
C GLN A 241 96.57 -5.45 -19.65
N GLU A 242 96.21 -4.57 -20.60
CA GLU A 242 97.19 -3.76 -21.33
C GLU A 242 97.92 -2.78 -20.41
N GLU A 243 97.20 -2.17 -19.47
CA GLU A 243 97.77 -1.28 -18.45
C GLU A 243 98.75 -2.01 -17.53
N GLU A 244 98.38 -3.21 -17.06
CA GLU A 244 99.25 -4.05 -16.23
C GLU A 244 100.51 -4.50 -16.98
N TYR A 245 100.38 -4.85 -18.26
CA TYR A 245 101.53 -5.16 -19.12
C TYR A 245 102.48 -3.95 -19.26
N LYS A 246 101.93 -2.74 -19.48
CA LYS A 246 102.71 -1.50 -19.52
C LYS A 246 103.43 -1.24 -18.18
N LYS A 247 102.75 -1.46 -17.05
CA LYS A 247 103.32 -1.34 -15.69
C LYS A 247 104.51 -2.27 -15.48
N GLN A 248 104.37 -3.55 -15.83
CA GLN A 248 105.46 -4.52 -15.73
C GLN A 248 106.64 -4.18 -16.64
N ARG A 249 106.38 -3.66 -17.84
CA ARG A 249 107.42 -3.21 -18.77
C ARG A 249 108.19 -2.01 -18.23
N ILE A 250 107.50 -1.05 -17.61
CA ILE A 250 108.12 0.09 -16.92
C ILE A 250 108.98 -0.39 -15.75
N MET A 251 108.50 -1.33 -14.92
CA MET A 251 109.29 -1.91 -13.84
C MET A 251 110.57 -2.58 -14.34
N LYS A 252 110.50 -3.38 -15.43
CA LYS A 252 111.67 -4.00 -16.05
C LYS A 252 112.67 -2.96 -16.54
N LEU A 253 112.22 -1.89 -17.20
CA LEU A 253 113.07 -0.81 -17.67
C LEU A 253 113.75 -0.06 -16.52
N HIS A 254 113.01 0.25 -15.45
CA HIS A 254 113.58 0.85 -14.24
C HIS A 254 114.63 -0.06 -13.58
N SER A 255 114.36 -1.37 -13.45
CA SER A 255 115.33 -2.31 -12.88
C SER A 255 116.63 -2.38 -13.70
N LYS A 256 116.54 -2.36 -15.04
CA LYS A 256 117.71 -2.30 -15.93
C LYS A 256 118.48 -0.98 -15.76
N LYS A 257 117.78 0.15 -15.67
CA LYS A 257 118.42 1.47 -15.51
C LYS A 257 119.14 1.59 -14.15
N ILE A 258 118.54 1.07 -13.08
CA ILE A 258 119.17 1.00 -11.75
C ILE A 258 120.40 0.09 -11.77
N ALA A 259 120.34 -1.06 -12.44
CA ALA A 259 121.49 -1.96 -12.56
C ALA A 259 122.68 -1.31 -13.30
N VAL A 260 122.40 -0.57 -14.38
CA VAL A 260 123.45 0.17 -15.14
C VAL A 260 124.06 1.28 -14.27
N LEU A 261 123.25 2.06 -13.56
CA LEU A 261 123.74 3.12 -12.67
C LEU A 261 124.59 2.55 -11.52
N ASN A 262 124.18 1.42 -10.93
CA ASN A 262 124.95 0.76 -9.88
C ASN A 262 126.31 0.23 -10.39
N ALA A 263 126.37 -0.29 -11.62
CA ALA A 263 127.63 -0.71 -12.23
C ALA A 263 128.58 0.47 -12.50
N GLN A 264 128.05 1.62 -12.94
CA GLN A 264 128.84 2.85 -13.10
C GLN A 264 129.39 3.37 -11.77
N LEU A 265 128.57 3.33 -10.70
CA LEU A 265 128.98 3.71 -9.35
C LEU A 265 130.10 2.80 -8.79
N ALA A 266 130.03 1.49 -9.07
CA ALA A 266 131.08 0.54 -8.69
C ALA A 266 132.40 0.80 -9.45
N SER A 267 132.32 1.11 -10.74
CA SER A 267 133.47 1.49 -11.56
C SER A 267 134.15 2.77 -11.05
N MET A 268 133.38 3.81 -10.72
CA MET A 268 133.92 5.04 -10.14
C MET A 268 134.60 4.80 -8.79
N LYS A 269 134.00 3.99 -7.91
CA LYS A 269 134.62 3.60 -6.63
C LYS A 269 135.95 2.88 -6.84
N ALA A 270 136.02 1.94 -7.79
CA ALA A 270 137.26 1.24 -8.11
C ALA A 270 138.35 2.19 -8.66
N HIS A 271 137.96 3.20 -9.46
CA HIS A 271 138.90 4.17 -9.99
C HIS A 271 139.47 5.10 -8.88
N LEU A 272 138.62 5.54 -7.95
CA LEU A 272 139.03 6.35 -6.80
C LEU A 272 139.95 5.58 -5.85
N GLU A 273 139.66 4.31 -5.57
CA GLU A 273 140.52 3.45 -4.74
C GLU A 273 141.91 3.24 -5.38
N LYS A 274 141.95 3.16 -6.71
CA LYS A 274 143.20 3.06 -7.47
C LYS A 274 144.02 4.36 -7.37
N GLN A 275 143.38 5.53 -7.43
CA GLN A 275 144.06 6.82 -7.22
C GLN A 275 144.56 6.98 -5.79
N ARG A 276 143.80 6.54 -4.79
CA ARG A 276 144.21 6.56 -3.39
C ARG A 276 145.50 5.75 -3.16
N LYS A 277 145.59 4.53 -3.70
CA LYS A 277 146.81 3.71 -3.62
C LYS A 277 148.02 4.35 -4.29
N ILE A 278 147.83 5.04 -5.43
CA ILE A 278 148.90 5.79 -6.11
C ILE A 278 149.39 6.94 -5.22
N MET A 279 148.49 7.67 -4.56
CA MET A 279 148.87 8.73 -3.63
C MET A 279 149.62 8.18 -2.42
N GLU A 280 149.13 7.11 -1.78
CA GLU A 280 149.81 6.47 -0.63
C GLU A 280 151.24 6.02 -1.00
N THR A 281 151.46 5.46 -2.20
CA THR A 281 152.83 5.12 -2.67
C THR A 281 153.71 6.33 -2.90
N LYS A 282 153.14 7.47 -3.33
CA LYS A 282 153.86 8.72 -3.56
C LYS A 282 154.29 9.37 -2.25
N THR A 283 153.39 9.38 -1.25
CA THR A 283 153.68 9.92 0.09
C THR A 283 154.77 9.10 0.80
N GLU A 284 154.80 7.78 0.59
CA GLU A 284 155.83 6.92 1.18
C GLU A 284 157.20 7.06 0.50
N GLN A 285 157.23 7.37 -0.81
CA GLN A 285 158.46 7.76 -1.52
C GLN A 285 159.02 9.10 -1.02
N GLU A 286 158.16 10.10 -0.78
CA GLU A 286 158.58 11.39 -0.23
C GLU A 286 159.16 11.26 1.18
N LYS A 287 158.58 10.43 2.05
CA LYS A 287 159.14 10.16 3.39
C LYS A 287 160.53 9.52 3.35
N ARG A 288 160.80 8.61 2.41
CA ARG A 288 162.13 8.01 2.24
C ARG A 288 163.16 9.05 1.78
N LEU A 289 162.79 9.91 0.83
CA LEU A 289 163.63 11.00 0.34
C LEU A 289 163.98 12.02 1.42
N ILE A 290 163.01 12.40 2.28
CA ILE A 290 163.25 13.31 3.42
C ILE A 290 164.22 12.68 4.44
N THR A 291 164.09 11.38 4.69
CA THR A 291 164.98 10.66 5.63
C THR A 291 166.42 10.59 5.10
N GLU A 292 166.57 10.38 3.79
CA GLU A 292 167.87 10.33 3.11
C GLU A 292 168.55 11.71 3.05
N PHE A 293 167.78 12.78 2.84
CA PHE A 293 168.28 14.15 2.88
C PHE A 293 168.76 14.57 4.28
N THR A 294 168.04 14.14 5.33
CA THR A 294 168.37 14.45 6.72
C THR A 294 169.69 13.81 7.17
N ASN A 295 169.95 12.57 6.74
CA ASN A 295 171.21 11.86 7.01
C ASN A 295 172.41 12.48 6.29
N ARG A 296 172.21 13.03 5.08
CA ARG A 296 173.26 13.75 4.33
C ARG A 296 173.62 15.08 4.98
N LEU A 297 172.65 15.83 5.49
CA LEU A 297 172.91 17.10 6.20
C LEU A 297 173.70 16.88 7.49
N GLN A 298 173.43 15.83 8.25
CA GLN A 298 174.19 15.51 9.48
C GLN A 298 175.66 15.14 9.23
N ASN A 299 175.98 14.56 8.07
CA ASN A 299 177.37 14.25 7.70
C ASN A 299 178.15 15.50 7.25
N ILE A 300 177.47 16.53 6.73
CA ILE A 300 178.08 17.80 6.35
C ILE A 300 178.39 18.67 7.59
N THR A 301 177.61 18.56 8.67
CA THR A 301 177.81 19.34 9.91
C THR A 301 179.00 18.87 10.76
N LYS A 302 179.51 17.65 10.57
CA LYS A 302 180.64 17.11 11.36
C LYS A 302 182.04 17.41 10.79
N ALA A 303 182.14 17.99 9.59
CA ALA A 303 183.42 18.18 8.90
C ALA A 303 183.89 19.65 8.80
N THR A 304 183.19 20.60 9.44
CA THR A 304 183.38 22.05 9.24
C THR A 304 183.66 22.80 10.56
N ALA A 305 184.68 22.36 11.31
CA ALA A 305 185.15 23.04 12.53
C ALA A 305 186.63 23.50 12.50
N GLU A 306 187.43 23.19 11.46
CA GLU A 306 188.77 23.75 11.29
C GLU A 306 189.07 23.97 9.81
N ILE A 307 189.67 25.13 9.50
CA ILE A 307 190.28 25.59 8.23
C ILE A 307 189.45 26.67 7.47
N PRO A 308 190.13 27.74 7.01
CA PRO A 308 189.60 29.10 6.94
C PRO A 308 189.08 29.48 5.55
N ASP A 309 188.22 30.50 5.57
CA ASP A 309 188.03 31.61 4.60
C ASP A 309 187.95 31.28 3.09
N VAL A 310 187.45 32.22 2.28
CA VAL A 310 187.24 32.12 0.82
C VAL A 310 185.86 31.53 0.49
N GLU A 311 184.78 32.31 0.40
CA GLU A 311 184.55 33.43 -0.53
C GLU A 311 184.86 33.00 -1.97
N THR A 312 183.87 33.00 -2.87
CA THR A 312 183.96 32.64 -4.31
C THR A 312 184.11 31.15 -4.65
N LEU A 313 183.65 30.59 -5.77
CA LEU A 313 183.10 31.02 -7.06
C LEU A 313 182.34 29.76 -7.56
N MET A 314 181.04 29.83 -7.80
CA MET A 314 180.44 29.96 -9.14
C MET A 314 180.43 28.70 -10.02
N ARG A 315 179.31 28.61 -10.77
CA ARG A 315 179.02 27.88 -12.03
C ARG A 315 178.19 26.61 -11.87
N GLU A 316 177.07 26.42 -12.56
CA GLU A 316 176.46 27.16 -13.68
C GLU A 316 175.04 26.62 -13.96
N THR A 317 174.15 27.49 -14.45
CA THR A 317 172.94 27.24 -15.29
C THR A 317 171.57 26.91 -14.61
N PRO A 318 170.41 27.31 -15.20
CA PRO A 318 169.96 28.70 -15.25
C PRO A 318 168.47 28.92 -14.92
N VAL A 319 168.19 30.20 -14.62
CA VAL A 319 166.91 30.94 -14.60
C VAL A 319 166.24 30.95 -15.99
N PRO A 320 164.90 30.90 -16.05
CA PRO A 320 164.08 32.00 -16.62
C PRO A 320 162.82 32.23 -15.75
N ASP A 321 162.02 33.29 -15.82
CA ASP A 321 162.09 34.68 -16.30
C ASP A 321 160.72 35.27 -15.89
N TYR A 322 160.68 36.57 -15.56
CA TYR A 322 159.66 37.58 -15.92
C TYR A 322 158.15 37.26 -15.80
N ALA A 323 157.34 38.05 -15.08
CA ALA A 323 157.06 39.48 -15.26
C ALA A 323 156.54 39.86 -16.66
N ALA A 324 155.36 40.50 -16.69
CA ALA A 324 154.84 41.37 -17.76
C ALA A 324 154.46 40.78 -19.14
N ALA A 325 153.14 40.66 -19.35
CA ALA A 325 152.33 41.08 -20.53
C ALA A 325 150.90 40.54 -20.26
N MET A 326 149.79 41.29 -20.13
CA MET A 326 149.35 42.54 -20.74
C MET A 326 149.50 42.59 -22.25
N GLU A 327 148.51 42.02 -22.93
CA GLU A 327 147.89 42.34 -24.24
C GLU A 327 146.50 41.63 -24.13
N GLU A 328 145.31 42.25 -24.10
CA GLU A 328 144.72 43.29 -24.97
C GLU A 328 145.04 42.99 -26.44
N GLU A 329 144.14 42.34 -27.18
CA GLU A 329 143.09 42.88 -28.05
C GLU A 329 142.56 41.64 -28.83
N GLU A 330 141.36 41.47 -29.37
CA GLU A 330 140.25 42.34 -29.75
C GLU A 330 139.07 41.40 -30.12
N ILE A 331 137.83 41.86 -29.90
CA ILE A 331 136.64 41.72 -30.78
C ILE A 331 136.16 40.27 -31.08
N GLU A 332 134.95 39.85 -30.72
CA GLU A 332 133.66 40.30 -31.27
C GLU A 332 132.56 39.86 -30.29
N ILE A 333 131.89 40.76 -29.59
CA ILE A 333 130.60 41.38 -29.97
C ILE A 333 129.66 40.39 -30.66
N SER A 334 128.52 40.12 -30.01
CA SER A 334 127.20 39.81 -30.59
C SER A 334 126.57 38.61 -29.89
N LYS A 335 125.37 38.68 -29.33
CA LYS A 335 124.49 39.77 -28.93
C LYS A 335 123.35 39.06 -28.17
N PRO A 336 122.79 39.70 -27.15
CA PRO A 336 121.47 39.37 -26.66
C PRO A 336 120.41 39.94 -27.61
N GLU A 337 119.21 39.39 -27.59
CA GLU A 337 117.92 40.10 -27.76
C GLU A 337 116.83 39.04 -27.57
N PHE A 338 116.03 39.13 -26.51
CA PHE A 338 114.90 40.03 -26.32
C PHE A 338 113.66 39.70 -27.15
N TYR A 339 112.57 39.74 -26.39
CA TYR A 339 111.23 40.21 -26.75
C TYR A 339 110.39 39.32 -27.66
N GLU A 340 109.25 38.90 -27.13
CA GLU A 340 107.92 39.52 -27.33
C GLU A 340 107.15 38.53 -28.19
N ARG A 341 105.84 38.34 -28.08
CA ARG A 341 104.71 39.13 -27.60
C ARG A 341 103.59 38.09 -27.48
N VAL A 342 102.82 38.05 -26.40
CA VAL A 342 101.50 38.71 -26.34
C VAL A 342 100.81 38.83 -27.71
N THR A 343 99.88 37.92 -27.95
CA THR A 343 98.49 38.21 -28.35
C THR A 343 97.66 37.10 -27.70
N ALA A 344 96.82 37.33 -26.68
CA ALA A 344 95.60 38.12 -26.73
C ALA A 344 94.89 37.93 -28.07
N ASP A 345 94.08 36.87 -28.18
CA ASP A 345 92.67 37.10 -28.49
C ASP A 345 91.81 35.83 -28.41
N LYS A 346 90.63 36.05 -27.82
CA LYS A 346 89.37 35.36 -28.06
C LYS A 346 89.22 33.95 -27.49
N ILE A 347 88.84 33.98 -26.20
CA ILE A 347 87.58 33.33 -25.80
C ILE A 347 86.50 33.74 -26.82
N VAL A 348 86.15 32.83 -27.73
CA VAL A 348 84.79 32.78 -28.27
C VAL A 348 84.17 31.58 -27.60
N PHE A 349 83.50 31.82 -26.47
CA PHE A 349 82.27 31.09 -26.25
C PHE A 349 81.43 31.37 -27.49
N GLU A 350 81.20 30.37 -28.33
CA GLU A 350 80.02 30.44 -29.17
C GLU A 350 78.87 30.71 -28.21
N PRO A 351 78.14 31.83 -28.36
CA PRO A 351 76.84 31.87 -27.74
C PRO A 351 76.11 30.72 -28.42
N TYR A 352 75.77 29.71 -27.63
CA TYR A 352 74.76 28.74 -27.98
C TYR A 352 73.60 29.53 -28.57
N GLU A 353 73.49 29.53 -29.89
CA GLU A 353 72.30 29.98 -30.58
C GLU A 353 71.25 28.99 -30.12
N GLY A 354 70.56 29.39 -29.04
CA GLY A 354 69.48 28.59 -28.50
C GLY A 354 68.57 28.16 -29.64
N PRO A 355 68.00 26.95 -29.54
CA PRO A 355 67.34 26.23 -30.61
C PRO A 355 66.52 27.14 -31.52
N GLU A 356 66.68 26.94 -32.83
CA GLU A 356 65.98 27.74 -33.83
C GLU A 356 64.46 27.67 -33.60
N PRO A 357 63.69 28.70 -33.99
CA PRO A 357 62.25 28.74 -33.77
C PRO A 357 61.53 27.46 -34.21
N GLU A 358 62.04 26.78 -35.23
CA GLU A 358 61.52 25.54 -35.81
C GLU A 358 61.63 24.34 -34.86
N GLU A 359 62.61 24.31 -33.97
CA GLU A 359 62.80 23.26 -32.95
C GLU A 359 61.91 23.46 -31.71
N ILE A 360 61.37 24.68 -31.53
CA ILE A 360 60.49 25.05 -30.41
C ILE A 360 59.01 24.80 -30.76
N VAL A 361 58.65 24.85 -32.05
CA VAL A 361 57.25 24.68 -32.53
C VAL A 361 56.58 23.39 -32.02
N PRO A 362 57.21 22.19 -32.09
CA PRO A 362 56.56 20.96 -31.61
C PRO A 362 56.29 20.99 -30.09
N MET A 363 57.17 21.62 -29.32
CA MET A 363 57.00 21.76 -27.86
C MET A 363 55.83 22.69 -27.52
N ILE A 364 55.63 23.76 -28.30
CA ILE A 364 54.49 24.67 -28.15
C ILE A 364 53.18 23.96 -28.52
N GLU A 365 53.15 23.21 -29.62
CA GLU A 365 51.95 22.50 -30.09
C GLU A 365 51.52 21.40 -29.10
N ILE A 366 52.48 20.65 -28.54
CA ILE A 366 52.20 19.63 -27.51
C ILE A 366 51.68 20.28 -26.22
N ALA A 367 52.30 21.36 -25.75
CA ALA A 367 51.86 22.05 -24.54
C ALA A 367 50.46 22.70 -24.72
N ALA A 368 50.16 23.22 -25.92
CA ALA A 368 48.84 23.74 -26.25
C ALA A 368 47.76 22.64 -26.31
N GLN A 369 48.09 21.44 -26.82
CA GLN A 369 47.19 20.28 -26.79
C GLN A 369 46.87 19.81 -25.36
N HIS A 370 47.79 20.05 -24.41
CA HIS A 370 47.57 19.80 -22.99
C HIS A 370 46.87 20.96 -22.24
N GLY A 371 46.42 22.00 -22.95
CA GLY A 371 45.61 23.08 -22.40
C GLY A 371 46.39 24.16 -21.64
N ASP A 372 47.72 24.21 -21.77
CA ASP A 372 48.51 25.26 -21.14
C ASP A 372 48.34 26.60 -21.86
N SER A 373 48.19 27.68 -21.10
CA SER A 373 48.05 29.02 -21.66
C SER A 373 49.37 29.54 -22.23
N LYS A 374 49.29 30.42 -23.24
CA LYS A 374 50.44 31.04 -23.89
C LYS A 374 51.44 31.68 -22.89
N GLU A 375 50.95 32.43 -21.89
CA GLU A 375 51.83 32.99 -20.84
C GLU A 375 52.56 31.94 -20.00
N LYS A 376 51.95 30.76 -19.79
CA LYS A 376 52.54 29.66 -19.00
C LYS A 376 53.63 28.95 -19.79
N ILE A 377 53.37 28.67 -21.07
CA ILE A 377 54.33 28.08 -22.01
C ILE A 377 55.53 29.02 -22.21
N MET A 378 55.28 30.33 -22.45
CA MET A 378 56.34 31.34 -22.58
C MET A 378 57.22 31.42 -21.33
N ARG A 379 56.62 31.43 -20.12
CA ARG A 379 57.40 31.44 -18.88
C ARG A 379 58.24 30.19 -18.70
N SER A 380 57.69 29.02 -19.02
CA SER A 380 58.43 27.75 -18.91
C SER A 380 59.64 27.71 -19.86
N LEU A 381 59.47 28.15 -21.11
CA LEU A 381 60.56 28.21 -22.09
C LEU A 381 61.60 29.28 -21.74
N MET A 382 61.20 30.47 -21.28
CA MET A 382 62.15 31.49 -20.83
C MET A 382 62.95 31.03 -19.60
N ASN A 383 62.32 30.31 -18.66
CA ASN A 383 63.01 29.75 -17.49
C ASN A 383 64.00 28.63 -17.87
N SER A 384 63.77 27.95 -18.99
CA SER A 384 64.69 26.97 -19.57
C SER A 384 65.80 27.60 -20.43
N GLY A 385 65.92 28.94 -20.44
CA GLY A 385 67.03 29.67 -21.09
C GLY A 385 66.78 30.03 -22.56
N TYR A 386 65.58 29.82 -23.09
CA TYR A 386 65.25 30.18 -24.47
C TYR A 386 65.05 31.70 -24.60
N LYS A 387 65.61 32.31 -25.66
CA LYS A 387 65.47 33.76 -25.92
C LYS A 387 64.02 34.09 -26.27
N LYS A 388 63.48 35.14 -25.64
CA LYS A 388 62.09 35.62 -25.84
C LYS A 388 61.74 35.84 -27.32
N GLU A 389 62.66 36.40 -28.09
CA GLU A 389 62.49 36.66 -29.54
C GLU A 389 62.30 35.37 -30.35
N ASN A 390 63.03 34.29 -30.01
CA ASN A 390 62.90 32.99 -30.68
C ASN A 390 61.59 32.28 -30.30
N ILE A 391 61.16 32.40 -29.04
CA ILE A 391 59.88 31.88 -28.57
C ILE A 391 58.72 32.60 -29.28
N GLU A 392 58.76 33.93 -29.36
CA GLU A 392 57.72 34.72 -30.05
C GLU A 392 57.64 34.39 -31.54
N LYS A 393 58.78 34.20 -32.20
CA LYS A 393 58.85 33.77 -33.60
C LYS A 393 58.30 32.34 -33.77
N ALA A 394 58.62 31.42 -32.86
CA ALA A 394 58.06 30.06 -32.86
C ALA A 394 56.53 30.05 -32.65
N PHE A 395 55.99 30.90 -31.78
CA PHE A 395 54.54 31.09 -31.61
C PHE A 395 53.85 31.59 -32.90
N SER A 396 54.56 32.33 -33.75
CA SER A 396 54.02 32.78 -35.05
C SER A 396 54.07 31.70 -36.14
N MET A 397 54.90 30.66 -35.95
CA MET A 397 55.10 29.56 -36.89
C MET A 397 54.28 28.31 -36.52
N ALA A 398 53.96 28.12 -35.24
CA ALA A 398 53.13 27.03 -34.74
C ALA A 398 51.67 27.19 -35.22
N ARG A 399 51.05 26.08 -35.68
CA ARG A 399 49.62 26.07 -36.05
C ARG A 399 48.79 25.86 -34.77
N MET A 400 48.63 26.91 -33.98
CA MET A 400 47.74 26.90 -32.80
C MET A 400 46.28 27.10 -33.17
#